data_AF-A0A3D5LEP7-F1
#
_entry.id   AF-A0A3D5LEP7-F1
#
_cell.length_a   1.000
_cell.length_b   1.000
_cell.length_c   1.000
_cell.angle_alpha   90.00
_cell.angle_beta   90.00
_cell.angle_gamma   90.00
#
_symmetry.space_group_name_H-M   'P 1'
#
loop_
_entity.id
_entity.type
_entity.pdbx_description
1 polymer ?
#
loop_
_entity_poly.entity_id
_entity_poly.type
_entity_poly.pdbx_seq_one_letter_code
_entity_poly.pdbx_strand_id
1 'polypeptide(L)'
;NDCKSYYHASAEVIGLGVEKLIGQIRQAGEHIKILLVSPILLGEKVWEPEYDPEFDEQSVETSRQLKTVYSRIAKKHGIDFLAASDVAEPSSRDREHMDEESHRRFAEAVYERLAG
;
A
#
# COMPACT_ATOMS: atom_id res chain seq x y z
N ASN A 1 -1.24 1.90 -8.32
CA ASN A 1 -0.29 2.29 -9.39
C ASN A 1 0.62 1.17 -9.85
N ASP A 2 1.64 0.74 -9.10
CA ASP A 2 2.58 -0.28 -9.61
C ASP A 2 1.92 -1.63 -9.94
N CYS A 3 0.73 -1.90 -9.37
CA CYS A 3 -0.11 -3.04 -9.74
C CYS A 3 -0.75 -2.94 -11.13
N LYS A 4 -0.72 -1.78 -11.81
CA LYS A 4 -1.32 -1.61 -13.15
C LYS A 4 -0.74 -2.64 -14.12
N SER A 5 -1.62 -3.22 -14.92
CA SER A 5 -1.32 -4.35 -15.81
C SER A 5 -0.13 -4.07 -16.72
N TYR A 6 0.01 -2.83 -17.21
CA TYR A 6 1.12 -2.37 -18.04
C TYR A 6 2.52 -2.67 -17.46
N TYR A 7 2.69 -2.60 -16.14
CA TYR A 7 3.98 -2.80 -15.50
C TYR A 7 4.33 -4.28 -15.30
N HIS A 8 3.34 -5.16 -15.28
CA HIS A 8 3.49 -6.59 -14.97
C HIS A 8 4.36 -6.85 -13.71
N ALA A 9 4.30 -5.95 -12.74
CA ALA A 9 5.14 -6.00 -11.56
C ALA A 9 4.55 -6.95 -10.52
N SER A 10 5.35 -7.90 -10.03
CA SER A 10 4.95 -8.71 -8.88
C SER A 10 5.06 -7.91 -7.58
N ALA A 11 4.37 -8.34 -6.52
CA ALA A 11 4.44 -7.68 -5.21
C ALA A 11 5.88 -7.62 -4.67
N GLU A 12 6.71 -8.62 -4.98
CA GLU A 12 8.14 -8.63 -4.64
C GLU A 12 8.93 -7.55 -5.38
N VAL A 13 8.68 -7.36 -6.69
CA VAL A 13 9.31 -6.29 -7.48
C VAL A 13 8.92 -4.92 -6.94
N ILE A 14 7.65 -4.72 -6.61
CA ILE A 14 7.16 -3.49 -5.95
C ILE A 14 7.89 -3.28 -4.61
N GLY A 15 8.09 -4.35 -3.83
CA GLY A 15 8.85 -4.34 -2.60
C GLY A 15 10.30 -3.85 -2.77
N LEU A 16 10.97 -4.19 -3.86
CA LEU A 16 12.32 -3.68 -4.15
C LEU A 16 12.33 -2.14 -4.31
N GLY A 17 11.27 -1.58 -4.91
CA GLY A 17 11.07 -0.13 -4.99
C GLY A 17 10.98 0.52 -3.60
N VAL A 18 10.23 -0.11 -2.68
CA VAL A 18 10.13 0.33 -1.28
C VAL A 18 11.48 0.27 -0.57
N GLU A 19 12.24 -0.82 -0.72
CA GLU A 19 13.57 -0.92 -0.10
C GLU A 19 14.50 0.19 -0.60
N LYS A 20 14.40 0.57 -1.89
CA LYS A 20 15.16 1.70 -2.44
C LYS A 20 14.77 3.02 -1.77
N LEU A 21 13.48 3.28 -1.55
CA LEU A 21 13.00 4.48 -0.85
C LEU A 21 13.49 4.53 0.60
N ILE A 22 13.45 3.40 1.32
CA ILE A 22 13.99 3.30 2.68
C ILE A 22 15.48 3.64 2.68
N GLY A 23 16.26 3.11 1.74
CA GLY A 23 17.67 3.42 1.59
C GLY A 23 17.94 4.91 1.36
N GLN A 24 17.13 5.56 0.52
CA GLN A 24 17.23 7.00 0.28
C GLN A 24 16.94 7.82 1.54
N ILE A 25 15.93 7.45 2.33
CA ILE A 25 15.63 8.12 3.60
C ILE A 25 16.79 7.96 4.58
N ARG A 26 17.38 6.77 4.68
CA ARG A 26 18.54 6.52 5.56
C ARG A 26 19.79 7.28 5.14
N GLN A 27 19.99 7.50 3.83
CA GLN A 27 21.06 8.37 3.32
C GLN A 27 20.84 9.84 3.71
N ALA A 28 19.58 10.30 3.77
CA ALA A 28 19.25 11.65 4.23
C ALA A 28 19.43 11.81 5.75
N GLY A 29 19.22 10.75 6.53
CA GLY A 29 19.52 10.72 7.96
C GLY A 29 19.25 9.36 8.60
N GLU A 30 20.26 8.82 9.29
CA GLU A 30 20.17 7.48 9.90
C GLU A 30 19.04 7.38 10.94
N HIS A 31 18.77 8.46 11.69
CA HIS A 31 17.79 8.47 12.78
C HIS A 31 16.37 8.91 12.37
N ILE A 32 16.09 9.13 11.08
CA ILE A 32 14.74 9.48 10.63
C ILE A 32 13.80 8.30 10.94
N LYS A 33 12.73 8.54 11.68
CA LYS A 33 11.70 7.51 11.92
C LYS A 33 10.93 7.26 10.62
N ILE A 34 10.66 5.99 10.32
CA ILE A 34 9.94 5.57 9.12
C ILE A 34 8.77 4.69 9.55
N LEU A 35 7.57 5.07 9.13
CA LEU A 35 6.38 4.22 9.15
C LEU A 35 6.13 3.76 7.71
N LEU A 36 6.33 2.48 7.44
CA LEU A 36 5.99 1.89 6.15
C LEU A 36 4.51 1.48 6.16
N VAL A 37 3.75 2.02 5.21
CA VAL A 37 2.32 1.71 5.05
C VAL A 37 2.10 0.89 3.78
N SER A 38 1.52 -0.32 3.89
CA SER A 38 0.98 -1.00 2.72
C SER A 38 -0.40 -0.42 2.38
N PRO A 39 -0.75 -0.28 1.08
CA PRO A 39 -2.00 0.37 0.67
C PRO A 39 -3.25 -0.43 1.06
N ILE A 40 -4.42 0.16 0.83
CA ILE A 40 -5.69 -0.59 0.79
C ILE A 40 -5.69 -1.58 -0.37
N LEU A 41 -6.62 -2.54 -0.33
CA LEU A 41 -6.81 -3.46 -1.44
C LEU A 41 -7.47 -2.75 -2.61
N LEU A 42 -7.14 -3.17 -3.83
CA LEU A 42 -7.99 -2.89 -4.98
C LEU A 42 -9.30 -3.66 -4.82
N GLY A 43 -10.42 -2.99 -5.11
CA GLY A 43 -11.73 -3.61 -5.08
C GLY A 43 -11.91 -4.61 -6.22
N GLU A 44 -12.80 -5.58 -6.03
CA GLU A 44 -13.05 -6.58 -7.06
C GLU A 44 -13.58 -5.93 -8.34
N LYS A 45 -13.08 -6.42 -9.49
CA LYS A 45 -13.46 -5.93 -10.82
C LYS A 45 -13.24 -4.43 -11.02
N VAL A 46 -12.25 -3.84 -10.35
CA VAL A 46 -11.76 -2.47 -10.59
C VAL A 46 -11.39 -2.22 -12.07
N TRP A 47 -11.17 -3.29 -12.86
CA TRP A 47 -10.86 -3.25 -14.28
C TRP A 47 -12.08 -3.19 -15.22
N GLU A 48 -13.32 -3.21 -14.70
CA GLU A 48 -14.51 -3.06 -15.57
C GLU A 48 -14.47 -1.70 -16.30
N PRO A 49 -15.01 -1.60 -17.54
CA PRO A 49 -14.87 -0.39 -18.37
C PRO A 49 -15.36 0.92 -17.75
N GLU A 50 -16.29 0.85 -16.78
CA GLU A 50 -16.79 1.99 -16.02
C GLU A 50 -15.86 2.48 -14.88
N TYR A 51 -14.79 1.74 -14.58
CA TYR A 51 -13.79 2.05 -13.55
C TYR A 51 -12.41 2.32 -14.18
N ASP A 52 -11.35 1.60 -13.79
CA ASP A 52 -10.00 1.80 -14.32
C ASP A 52 -9.49 0.52 -15.04
N PRO A 53 -9.65 0.45 -16.38
CA PRO A 53 -9.20 -0.69 -17.19
C PRO A 53 -7.67 -0.79 -17.33
N GLU A 54 -6.88 0.09 -16.68
CA GLU A 54 -5.43 -0.10 -16.56
C GLU A 54 -5.07 -1.19 -15.55
N PHE A 55 -6.01 -1.62 -14.70
CA PHE A 55 -5.87 -2.79 -13.84
C PHE A 55 -6.44 -4.05 -14.49
N ASP A 56 -6.14 -5.20 -13.90
CA ASP A 56 -6.74 -6.50 -14.24
C ASP A 56 -6.92 -7.37 -12.99
N GLU A 57 -7.34 -8.62 -13.17
CA GLU A 57 -7.46 -9.60 -12.09
C GLU A 57 -6.12 -9.81 -11.34
N GLN A 58 -5.00 -9.79 -12.08
CA GLN A 58 -3.67 -9.96 -11.51
C GLN A 58 -3.28 -8.74 -10.68
N SER A 59 -3.68 -7.53 -11.06
CA SER A 59 -3.51 -6.32 -10.24
C SER A 59 -4.14 -6.48 -8.86
N VAL A 60 -5.38 -7.00 -8.80
CA VAL A 60 -6.09 -7.24 -7.54
C VAL A 60 -5.35 -8.26 -6.69
N GLU A 61 -4.93 -9.38 -7.28
CA GLU A 61 -4.16 -10.41 -6.57
C GLU A 61 -2.82 -9.86 -6.06
N THR A 62 -2.09 -9.10 -6.88
CA THR A 62 -0.85 -8.45 -6.48
C THR A 62 -1.08 -7.47 -5.32
N SER A 63 -2.18 -6.70 -5.32
CA SER A 63 -2.50 -5.78 -4.22
C SER A 63 -2.67 -6.50 -2.88
N ARG A 64 -3.28 -7.69 -2.87
CA ARG A 64 -3.48 -8.53 -1.66
C ARG A 64 -2.17 -8.99 -1.04
N GLN A 65 -1.13 -9.15 -1.85
CA GLN A 65 0.19 -9.62 -1.40
C GLN A 65 1.05 -8.50 -0.79
N LEU A 66 0.76 -7.22 -1.10
CA LEU A 66 1.60 -6.08 -0.67
C LEU A 66 1.71 -5.97 0.85
N LYS A 67 0.63 -6.25 1.60
CA LYS A 67 0.66 -6.27 3.07
C LYS A 67 1.77 -7.18 3.60
N THR A 68 1.82 -8.41 3.09
CA THR A 68 2.81 -9.41 3.52
C THR A 68 4.22 -9.00 3.15
N VAL A 69 4.42 -8.52 1.91
CA VAL A 69 5.73 -8.08 1.42
C VAL A 69 6.25 -6.89 2.25
N TYR A 70 5.42 -5.85 2.44
CA TYR A 70 5.82 -4.64 3.15
C TYR A 70 6.04 -4.90 4.63
N SER A 71 5.24 -5.75 5.27
CA SER A 71 5.46 -6.18 6.66
C SER A 71 6.81 -6.87 6.83
N ARG A 72 7.18 -7.77 5.91
CA ARG A 72 8.49 -8.43 5.92
C ARG A 72 9.64 -7.43 5.71
N ILE A 73 9.47 -6.46 4.81
CA ILE A 73 10.45 -5.38 4.59
C ILE A 73 10.60 -4.54 5.87
N ALA A 74 9.50 -4.11 6.48
CA ALA A 74 9.53 -3.33 7.70
C ALA A 74 10.27 -4.05 8.82
N LYS A 75 9.99 -5.34 9.01
CA LYS A 75 10.71 -6.20 9.96
C LYS A 75 12.21 -6.31 9.65
N LYS A 76 12.58 -6.49 8.37
CA LYS A 76 13.98 -6.58 7.91
C LYS A 76 14.76 -5.30 8.24
N HIS A 77 14.13 -4.13 8.10
CA HIS A 77 14.76 -2.82 8.32
C HIS A 77 14.58 -2.28 9.74
N GLY A 78 13.86 -2.99 10.62
CA GLY A 78 13.57 -2.52 11.97
C GLY A 78 12.76 -1.22 12.00
N ILE A 79 11.83 -1.03 11.06
CA ILE A 79 10.97 0.15 10.96
C ILE A 79 9.51 -0.18 11.31
N ASP A 80 8.73 0.85 11.61
CA ASP A 80 7.32 0.68 11.92
C ASP A 80 6.52 0.29 10.67
N PHE A 81 5.44 -0.46 10.89
CA PHE A 81 4.54 -0.94 9.84
C PHE A 81 3.08 -0.70 10.21
N LEU A 82 2.28 -0.35 9.21
CA LEU A 82 0.82 -0.32 9.24
C LEU A 82 0.27 -0.85 7.91
N ALA A 83 -0.77 -1.67 7.97
CA ALA A 83 -1.50 -2.08 6.77
C ALA A 83 -2.78 -1.26 6.66
N ALA A 84 -2.89 -0.38 5.67
CA ALA A 84 -4.11 0.42 5.48
C ALA A 84 -5.33 -0.47 5.18
N SER A 85 -5.11 -1.62 4.52
CA SER A 85 -6.13 -2.64 4.26
C SER A 85 -6.81 -3.22 5.50
N ASP A 86 -6.22 -3.07 6.69
CA ASP A 86 -6.79 -3.60 7.94
C ASP A 86 -7.84 -2.67 8.55
N VAL A 87 -7.88 -1.41 8.10
CA VAL A 87 -8.69 -0.35 8.71
C VAL A 87 -9.50 0.47 7.69
N ALA A 88 -9.19 0.33 6.40
CA ALA A 88 -9.81 1.09 5.32
C ALA A 88 -10.00 0.21 4.08
N GLU A 89 -10.98 0.59 3.26
CA GLU A 89 -11.38 -0.12 2.06
C GLU A 89 -11.60 0.87 0.90
N PRO A 90 -11.53 0.41 -0.36
CA PRO A 90 -11.88 1.25 -1.49
C PRO A 90 -13.38 1.53 -1.50
N SER A 91 -13.75 2.72 -1.95
CA SER A 91 -15.13 3.12 -2.17
C SER A 91 -15.74 2.36 -3.36
N SER A 92 -17.06 2.25 -3.37
CA SER A 92 -17.79 1.66 -4.51
C SER A 92 -17.82 2.54 -5.76
N ARG A 93 -17.34 3.80 -5.67
CA ARG A 93 -17.37 4.75 -6.79
C ARG A 93 -16.42 4.36 -7.90
N ASP A 94 -15.21 3.94 -7.54
CA ASP A 94 -14.15 3.57 -8.48
C ASP A 94 -13.41 2.28 -8.11
N ARG A 95 -13.67 1.72 -6.91
CA ARG A 95 -13.04 0.51 -6.40
C ARG A 95 -11.51 0.60 -6.27
N GLU A 96 -10.96 1.82 -6.27
CA GLU A 96 -9.53 2.10 -6.08
C GLU A 96 -9.29 3.04 -4.90
N HIS A 97 -10.08 4.11 -4.78
CA HIS A 97 -9.87 5.19 -3.82
C HIS A 97 -10.79 5.08 -2.62
N MET A 98 -10.34 5.60 -1.48
CA MET A 98 -11.13 5.65 -0.24
C MET A 98 -12.26 6.67 -0.32
N ASP A 99 -13.33 6.45 0.45
CA ASP A 99 -14.31 7.47 0.80
C ASP A 99 -13.92 8.23 2.08
N GLU A 100 -14.78 9.15 2.51
CA GLU A 100 -14.58 9.98 3.71
C GLU A 100 -14.40 9.14 4.98
N GLU A 101 -15.16 8.04 5.12
CA GLU A 101 -15.09 7.18 6.31
C GLU A 101 -13.79 6.37 6.32
N SER A 102 -13.40 5.77 5.21
CA SER A 102 -12.15 5.04 5.09
C SER A 102 -10.93 5.94 5.28
N HIS A 103 -10.97 7.18 4.76
CA HIS A 103 -9.95 8.18 5.05
C HIS A 103 -9.86 8.49 6.55
N ARG A 104 -11.00 8.68 7.24
CA ARG A 104 -11.03 8.93 8.68
C ARG A 104 -10.43 7.77 9.48
N ARG A 105 -10.86 6.53 9.24
CA ARG A 105 -10.34 5.33 9.93
C ARG A 105 -8.84 5.15 9.71
N PHE A 106 -8.36 5.36 8.48
CA PHE A 106 -6.94 5.27 8.17
C PHE A 106 -6.14 6.37 8.89
N ALA A 107 -6.62 7.61 8.92
CA ALA A 107 -5.96 8.70 9.62
C ALA A 107 -5.86 8.46 11.14
N GLU A 108 -6.92 7.92 11.76
CA GLU A 108 -6.92 7.52 13.17
C GLU A 108 -5.87 6.44 13.44
N ALA A 109 -5.80 5.39 12.60
CA ALA A 109 -4.80 4.33 12.76
C ALA A 109 -3.36 4.84 12.59
N VAL A 110 -3.11 5.78 11.67
CA VAL A 110 -1.80 6.42 11.52
C VAL A 110 -1.46 7.25 12.77
N TYR A 111 -2.41 8.02 13.28
CA TYR A 111 -2.21 8.83 14.49
C TYR A 111 -1.84 7.97 15.69
N GLU A 112 -2.60 6.90 15.95
CA GLU A 112 -2.32 5.96 17.04
C GLU A 112 -0.93 5.34 16.93
N ARG A 113 -0.49 5.02 15.72
CA ARG A 113 0.84 4.42 15.49
C ARG A 113 2.00 5.38 15.73
N LEU A 114 1.77 6.69 15.61
CA LEU A 114 2.78 7.74 15.82
C LEU A 114 2.76 8.30 17.24
N ALA A 115 1.61 8.28 17.90
CA ALA A 115 1.42 8.81 19.25
C ALA A 115 1.75 7.80 20.37
N GLY A 116 1.76 6.51 20.05
CA GLY A 116 2.25 5.43 20.94
C GLY A 116 3.76 5.28 20.89
#